data_AF-A0A8B6Y5I5-F1
#
_entry.id   AF-A0A8B6Y5I5-F1
#
_cell.length_a   1.000
_cell.length_b   1.000
_cell.length_c   1.000
_cell.angle_alpha   90.00
_cell.angle_beta   90.00
_cell.angle_gamma   90.00
#
_symmetry.space_group_name_H-M   'P 1'
#
loop_
_entity.id
_entity.type
_entity.pdbx_description
1 polymer ?
#
loop_
_entity_poly.entity_id
_entity_poly.type
_entity_poly.pdbx_seq_one_letter_code
_entity_poly.pdbx_strand_id
1 'polypeptide(L)'
;MIGDDDNGNFLATLELLAKHKKTLQLHLEEVSRFQQEGKQIIAHYLGLSSQNEFIKECGRIVYGAIIKKAHMAIYYSILVDGTPNVSQTEQIAFVIRFVYYGIDKKWVVKESFLGVKSLDKKKDVDIARLIIDVLDQNDIDLKNCQGQRYDNGANMSGVYKGIQAIILQRNPQASYMLCSTHNLNLAGVHSLESSVEMKNYFGRIQLLYNLFSGSTIR
;
A
#
# COMPACT_ATOMS: atom_id res chain seq x y z
N MET A 1 -22.43 -16.55 -5.31
CA MET A 1 -22.20 -17.94 -5.81
C MET A 1 -21.72 -17.90 -7.26
N ILE A 2 -21.37 -19.02 -7.91
CA ILE A 2 -21.11 -18.98 -9.36
C ILE A 2 -22.41 -18.53 -10.07
N GLY A 3 -22.30 -17.55 -10.97
CA GLY A 3 -23.44 -16.92 -11.67
C GLY A 3 -24.19 -15.85 -10.89
N ASP A 4 -23.66 -15.43 -9.73
CA ASP A 4 -24.19 -14.34 -8.91
C ASP A 4 -23.46 -13.04 -9.24
N ASP A 5 -24.20 -11.92 -9.32
CA ASP A 5 -23.65 -10.63 -9.72
C ASP A 5 -22.62 -10.11 -8.68
N ASP A 6 -22.72 -10.54 -7.42
CA ASP A 6 -21.80 -10.19 -6.33
C ASP A 6 -20.81 -11.31 -5.96
N ASN A 7 -20.46 -12.20 -6.90
CA ASN A 7 -19.54 -13.32 -6.64
C ASN A 7 -18.05 -12.93 -6.47
N GLY A 8 -17.73 -11.64 -6.64
CA GLY A 8 -16.40 -11.06 -6.45
C GLY A 8 -15.44 -11.32 -7.63
N ASN A 9 -14.35 -10.54 -7.66
CA ASN A 9 -13.45 -10.46 -8.82
C ASN A 9 -12.86 -11.80 -9.26
N PHE A 10 -12.58 -12.72 -8.33
CA PHE A 10 -11.96 -14.00 -8.67
C PHE A 10 -12.91 -14.90 -9.45
N LEU A 11 -14.14 -15.11 -8.96
CA LEU A 11 -15.13 -15.94 -9.64
C LEU A 11 -15.59 -15.31 -10.94
N ALA A 12 -15.86 -14.00 -10.95
CA ALA A 12 -16.18 -13.26 -12.18
C ALA A 12 -15.09 -13.40 -13.26
N THR A 13 -13.80 -13.37 -12.87
CA THR A 13 -12.69 -13.58 -13.81
C THR A 13 -12.66 -15.00 -14.34
N LEU A 14 -12.88 -16.01 -13.49
CA LEU A 14 -12.92 -17.41 -13.92
C LEU A 14 -14.11 -17.68 -14.85
N GLU A 15 -15.27 -17.10 -14.59
CA GLU A 15 -16.45 -17.17 -15.46
C GLU A 15 -16.20 -16.52 -16.82
N LEU A 16 -15.52 -15.37 -16.85
CA LEU A 16 -15.11 -14.73 -18.09
C LEU A 16 -14.16 -15.63 -18.89
N LEU A 17 -13.14 -16.20 -18.23
CA LEU A 17 -12.19 -17.11 -18.88
C LEU A 17 -12.86 -18.41 -19.36
N ALA A 18 -13.87 -18.89 -18.63
CA ALA A 18 -14.61 -20.10 -18.97
C ALA A 18 -15.35 -19.98 -20.30
N LYS A 19 -15.81 -18.78 -20.70
CA LYS A 19 -16.42 -18.52 -22.02
C LYS A 19 -15.52 -18.93 -23.19
N HIS A 20 -14.21 -18.96 -22.96
CA HIS A 20 -13.20 -19.27 -23.97
C HIS A 20 -12.46 -20.58 -23.72
N LYS A 21 -12.68 -21.26 -22.59
CA LYS A 21 -11.97 -22.48 -22.20
C LYS A 21 -12.94 -23.56 -21.73
N LYS A 22 -13.17 -24.57 -22.59
CA LYS A 22 -14.16 -25.63 -22.31
C LYS A 22 -13.90 -26.39 -21.02
N THR A 23 -12.65 -26.70 -20.69
CA THR A 23 -12.29 -27.39 -19.45
C THR A 23 -12.69 -26.59 -18.21
N LEU A 24 -12.44 -25.28 -18.21
CA LEU A 24 -12.80 -24.40 -17.09
C LEU A 24 -14.33 -24.25 -17.02
N GLN A 25 -15.00 -24.11 -18.16
CA GLN A 25 -16.46 -24.08 -18.22
C GLN A 25 -17.07 -25.33 -17.58
N LEU A 26 -16.62 -26.52 -17.96
CA LEU A 26 -17.14 -27.78 -17.41
C LEU A 26 -16.91 -27.87 -15.90
N HIS A 27 -15.76 -27.40 -15.41
CA HIS A 27 -15.48 -27.35 -13.98
C HIS A 27 -16.44 -26.41 -13.23
N LEU A 28 -16.68 -25.20 -13.75
CA LEU A 28 -17.61 -24.25 -13.14
C LEU A 28 -19.05 -24.78 -13.16
N GLU A 29 -19.49 -25.36 -14.27
CA GLU A 29 -20.83 -25.98 -14.40
C GLU A 29 -21.03 -27.11 -13.39
N GLU A 30 -20.01 -27.95 -13.20
CA GLU A 30 -20.04 -29.01 -12.19
C GLU A 30 -20.16 -28.43 -10.78
N VAL A 31 -19.31 -27.47 -10.41
CA VAL A 31 -19.38 -26.84 -9.08
C VAL A 31 -20.73 -26.17 -8.84
N SER A 32 -21.26 -25.43 -9.83
CA SER A 32 -22.59 -24.78 -9.75
C SER A 32 -23.71 -25.80 -9.52
N ARG A 33 -23.68 -26.93 -10.21
CA ARG A 33 -24.70 -27.99 -10.04
C ARG A 33 -24.70 -28.52 -8.60
N PHE A 34 -23.53 -28.83 -8.05
CA PHE A 34 -23.45 -29.30 -6.66
C PHE A 34 -23.90 -28.25 -5.64
N GLN A 35 -23.56 -26.96 -5.86
CA GLN A 35 -24.04 -25.84 -5.03
C GLN A 35 -25.58 -25.75 -5.01
N GLN A 36 -26.24 -25.91 -6.17
CA GLN A 36 -27.70 -25.90 -6.28
C GLN A 36 -28.36 -27.10 -5.58
N GLU A 37 -27.69 -28.26 -5.57
CA GLU A 37 -28.14 -29.45 -4.85
C GLU A 37 -27.90 -29.39 -3.33
N GLY A 38 -27.33 -28.30 -2.81
CA GLY A 38 -26.94 -28.17 -1.39
C GLY A 38 -25.81 -29.12 -0.98
N LYS A 39 -25.05 -29.64 -1.95
CA LYS A 39 -23.94 -30.57 -1.74
C LYS A 39 -22.61 -29.85 -1.91
N GLN A 40 -21.64 -30.21 -1.09
CA GLN A 40 -20.29 -29.66 -1.18
C GLN A 40 -19.39 -30.60 -1.97
N ILE A 41 -18.76 -30.11 -3.04
CA ILE A 41 -17.67 -30.83 -3.69
C ILE A 41 -16.47 -30.81 -2.72
N ILE A 42 -15.90 -31.98 -2.44
CA ILE A 42 -14.83 -32.12 -1.44
C ILE A 42 -13.51 -31.46 -1.92
N ALA A 43 -13.26 -31.43 -3.23
CA ALA A 43 -12.06 -30.81 -3.79
C ALA A 43 -12.39 -30.01 -5.07
N HIS A 44 -12.43 -28.69 -4.95
CA HIS A 44 -12.52 -27.77 -6.09
C HIS A 44 -11.60 -26.56 -5.88
N TYR A 45 -11.02 -26.03 -6.96
CA TYR A 45 -10.02 -24.95 -6.91
C TYR A 45 -10.63 -23.55 -6.73
N LEU A 46 -11.89 -23.47 -6.29
CA LEU A 46 -12.63 -22.21 -6.10
C LEU A 46 -12.77 -21.81 -4.63
N GLY A 47 -12.20 -22.61 -3.72
CA GLY A 47 -12.21 -22.29 -2.29
C GLY A 47 -11.27 -21.13 -1.94
N LEU A 48 -11.47 -20.57 -0.75
CA LEU A 48 -10.68 -19.45 -0.23
C LEU A 48 -9.17 -19.70 -0.26
N SER A 49 -8.74 -20.92 0.08
CA SER A 49 -7.31 -21.30 0.05
C SER A 49 -6.73 -21.23 -1.36
N SER A 50 -7.44 -21.78 -2.35
CA SER A 50 -7.00 -21.76 -3.76
C SER A 50 -7.01 -20.33 -4.32
N GLN A 51 -8.00 -19.52 -3.96
CA GLN A 51 -8.04 -18.11 -4.33
C GLN A 51 -6.83 -17.35 -3.76
N ASN A 52 -6.53 -17.52 -2.47
CA ASN A 52 -5.41 -16.84 -1.83
C ASN A 52 -4.06 -17.31 -2.39
N GLU A 53 -3.91 -18.60 -2.67
CA GLU A 53 -2.73 -19.15 -3.34
C GLU A 53 -2.54 -18.55 -4.74
N PHE A 54 -3.63 -18.49 -5.53
CA PHE A 54 -3.60 -17.87 -6.85
C PHE A 54 -3.21 -16.39 -6.79
N ILE A 55 -3.82 -15.62 -5.89
CA ILE A 55 -3.50 -14.20 -5.68
C ILE A 55 -2.03 -14.04 -5.29
N LYS A 56 -1.52 -14.90 -4.40
CA LYS A 56 -0.12 -14.87 -3.96
C LYS A 56 0.83 -15.11 -5.13
N GLU A 57 0.53 -16.07 -6.00
CA GLU A 57 1.37 -16.39 -7.15
C GLU A 57 1.33 -15.30 -8.22
N CYS A 58 0.15 -14.74 -8.52
CA CYS A 58 0.02 -13.57 -9.38
C CYS A 58 0.80 -12.37 -8.81
N GLY A 59 0.68 -12.14 -7.50
CA GLY A 59 1.43 -11.12 -6.77
C GLY A 59 2.93 -11.31 -6.93
N ARG A 60 3.43 -12.54 -6.78
CA ARG A 60 4.86 -12.87 -6.95
C ARG A 60 5.37 -12.54 -8.36
N ILE A 61 4.59 -12.85 -9.40
CA ILE A 61 4.96 -12.55 -10.80
C ILE A 61 5.02 -11.03 -11.03
N VAL A 62 3.99 -10.31 -10.61
CA VAL A 62 3.92 -8.84 -10.75
C VAL A 62 5.06 -8.18 -9.98
N TYR A 63 5.29 -8.64 -8.75
CA TYR A 63 6.35 -8.15 -7.88
C TYR A 63 7.73 -8.37 -8.49
N GLY A 64 8.04 -9.58 -8.99
CA GLY A 64 9.29 -9.87 -9.68
C GLY A 64 9.50 -8.98 -10.92
N ALA A 65 8.43 -8.69 -11.67
CA ALA A 65 8.50 -7.77 -12.80
C ALA A 65 8.78 -6.31 -12.38
N ILE A 66 8.27 -5.87 -11.24
CA ILE A 66 8.57 -4.55 -10.66
C ILE A 66 10.05 -4.47 -10.28
N ILE A 67 10.56 -5.46 -9.53
CA ILE A 67 11.96 -5.49 -9.09
C ILE A 67 12.91 -5.49 -10.29
N LYS A 68 12.64 -6.33 -11.30
CA LYS A 68 13.42 -6.36 -12.54
C LYS A 68 13.48 -4.99 -13.23
N LYS A 69 12.36 -4.27 -13.29
CA LYS A 69 12.32 -2.92 -13.88
C LYS A 69 13.08 -1.90 -13.04
N ALA A 70 12.98 -1.99 -11.71
CA ALA A 70 13.73 -1.14 -10.80
C ALA A 70 15.25 -1.34 -10.98
N HIS A 71 15.71 -2.59 -11.09
CA HIS A 71 17.12 -2.90 -11.38
C HIS A 71 17.58 -2.34 -12.72
N MET A 72 16.76 -2.45 -13.77
CA MET A 72 17.07 -1.88 -15.08
C MET A 72 17.17 -0.35 -15.08
N ALA A 73 16.37 0.32 -14.24
CA ALA A 73 16.40 1.77 -14.09
C ALA A 73 17.65 2.26 -13.33
N ILE A 74 18.27 1.38 -12.54
CA ILE A 74 19.41 1.64 -11.64
C ILE A 74 19.04 2.61 -10.53
N TYR A 75 18.71 3.86 -10.89
CA TYR A 75 18.34 4.92 -9.97
C TYR A 75 16.84 4.92 -9.65
N TYR A 76 16.54 5.19 -8.39
CA TYR A 76 15.17 5.20 -7.91
C TYR A 76 14.97 6.20 -6.76
N SER A 77 13.72 6.42 -6.39
CA SER A 77 13.33 7.07 -5.16
C SER A 77 12.39 6.17 -4.36
N ILE A 78 12.48 6.24 -3.03
CA ILE A 78 11.58 5.50 -2.14
C ILE A 78 10.52 6.45 -1.58
N LEU A 79 9.27 6.02 -1.62
CA LEU A 79 8.14 6.69 -1.01
C LEU A 79 7.59 5.75 0.05
N VAL A 80 7.50 6.23 1.28
CA VAL A 80 7.01 5.44 2.40
C VAL A 80 5.95 6.23 3.15
N ASP A 81 4.82 5.60 3.39
CA ASP A 81 3.68 6.20 4.08
C ASP A 81 3.18 5.28 5.18
N GLY A 82 2.87 5.85 6.34
CA GLY A 82 2.48 5.12 7.54
C GLY A 82 1.09 5.52 7.99
N THR A 83 0.21 4.54 8.23
CA THR A 83 -1.07 4.79 8.90
C THR A 83 -1.20 3.90 10.14
N PRO A 84 -1.65 4.44 11.29
CA PRO A 84 -1.97 3.61 12.44
C PRO A 84 -3.18 2.73 12.11
N ASN A 85 -3.09 1.44 12.46
CA ASN A 85 -4.23 0.52 12.44
C ASN A 85 -5.04 0.63 13.75
N VAL A 86 -6.27 0.10 13.76
CA VAL A 86 -7.21 0.05 14.89
C VAL A 86 -6.57 -0.55 16.15
N SER A 87 -5.63 -1.49 15.99
CA SER A 87 -4.86 -2.12 17.08
C SER A 87 -3.62 -1.33 17.52
N GLN A 88 -3.47 -0.08 17.08
CA GLN A 88 -2.30 0.77 17.32
C GLN A 88 -0.97 0.29 16.70
N THR A 89 -0.96 -0.76 15.88
CA THR A 89 0.20 -1.15 15.05
C THR A 89 0.28 -0.24 13.82
N GLU A 90 1.47 0.25 13.46
CA GLU A 90 1.66 1.07 12.27
C GLU A 90 1.73 0.18 11.02
N GLN A 91 0.95 0.49 10.00
CA GLN A 91 1.03 -0.15 8.68
C GLN A 91 1.79 0.78 7.74
N ILE A 92 2.93 0.30 7.25
CA ILE A 92 3.86 1.10 6.48
C ILE A 92 3.84 0.60 5.03
N ALA A 93 3.35 1.43 4.13
CA ALA A 93 3.30 1.17 2.70
C ALA A 93 4.59 1.63 2.03
N PHE A 94 5.14 0.79 1.16
CA PHE A 94 6.36 1.04 0.40
C PHE A 94 6.03 1.17 -1.08
N VAL A 95 6.47 2.25 -1.69
CA VAL A 95 6.39 2.49 -3.13
C VAL A 95 7.77 2.87 -3.64
N ILE A 96 8.20 2.22 -4.72
CA ILE A 96 9.41 2.59 -5.44
C ILE A 96 9.04 3.39 -6.68
N ARG A 97 9.72 4.51 -6.89
CA ARG A 97 9.59 5.37 -8.06
C ARG A 97 10.88 5.32 -8.86
N PHE A 98 10.78 5.04 -10.15
CA PHE A 98 11.94 5.01 -11.04
C PHE A 98 11.56 5.48 -12.43
N VAL A 99 12.57 5.80 -13.23
CA VAL A 99 12.40 6.19 -14.64
C VAL A 99 12.94 5.05 -15.48
N TYR A 100 12.14 4.57 -16.43
CA TYR A 100 12.58 3.51 -17.35
C TYR A 100 12.27 3.91 -18.79
N TYR A 101 13.04 3.33 -19.70
CA TYR A 101 12.84 3.53 -21.13
C TYR A 101 11.77 2.56 -21.64
N GLY A 102 10.64 3.12 -22.04
CA GLY A 102 9.47 2.39 -22.53
C GLY A 102 9.70 1.78 -23.91
N ILE A 103 8.85 0.82 -24.26
CA ILE A 103 8.84 0.15 -25.58
C ILE A 103 8.52 1.17 -26.70
N ASP A 104 7.77 2.20 -26.37
CA ASP A 104 7.44 3.34 -27.22
C ASP A 104 8.60 4.33 -27.40
N LYS A 105 9.81 3.97 -26.95
CA LYS A 105 11.03 4.77 -27.06
C LYS A 105 10.96 6.09 -26.28
N LYS A 106 10.20 6.13 -25.19
CA LYS A 106 10.07 7.30 -24.30
C LYS A 106 10.46 6.98 -22.87
N TRP A 107 11.02 7.96 -22.18
CA TRP A 107 11.25 7.87 -20.74
C TRP A 107 9.93 8.02 -20.00
N VAL A 108 9.61 7.04 -19.16
CA VAL A 108 8.36 7.00 -18.40
C VAL A 108 8.70 6.91 -16.92
N VAL A 109 8.09 7.79 -16.13
CA VAL A 109 8.10 7.69 -14.67
C VAL A 109 7.14 6.58 -14.25
N LYS A 110 7.62 5.63 -13.46
CA LYS A 110 6.78 4.58 -12.88
C LYS A 110 6.87 4.62 -11.38
N GLU A 111 5.71 4.61 -10.74
CA GLU A 111 5.55 4.30 -9.33
C GLU A 111 4.99 2.89 -9.22
N SER A 112 5.59 2.08 -8.36
CA SER A 112 5.21 0.68 -8.16
C SER A 112 5.20 0.34 -6.68
N PHE A 113 4.10 -0.26 -6.25
CA PHE A 113 3.90 -0.70 -4.89
C PHE A 113 4.76 -1.93 -4.60
N LEU A 114 5.54 -1.89 -3.52
CA LEU A 114 6.35 -3.00 -3.04
C LEU A 114 5.63 -3.81 -1.96
N GLY A 115 4.78 -3.18 -1.16
CA GLY A 115 4.07 -3.90 -0.12
C GLY A 115 3.72 -3.03 1.07
N VAL A 116 2.98 -3.62 1.99
CA VAL A 116 2.74 -3.08 3.32
C VAL A 116 3.46 -3.97 4.33
N LYS A 117 4.13 -3.35 5.30
CA LYS A 117 4.74 -4.04 6.43
C LYS A 117 4.13 -3.48 7.71
N SER A 118 3.78 -4.37 8.63
CA SER A 118 3.32 -3.99 9.96
C SER A 118 4.52 -3.78 10.88
N LEU A 119 4.52 -2.67 11.61
CA LEU A 119 5.52 -2.37 12.63
C LEU A 119 4.81 -2.12 13.97
N ASP A 120 5.17 -2.90 14.98
CA ASP A 120 4.71 -2.65 16.35
C ASP A 120 5.39 -1.39 16.88
N LYS A 121 4.63 -0.50 17.53
CA LYS A 121 5.04 0.84 18.01
C LYS A 121 6.36 0.82 18.80
N LYS A 122 7.49 0.83 18.13
CA LYS A 122 8.82 1.07 18.71
C LYS A 122 9.65 1.83 17.66
N LYS A 123 9.94 3.09 18.01
CA LYS A 123 11.03 4.00 17.62
C LYS A 123 11.39 4.13 16.13
N ASP A 124 11.51 5.37 15.67
CA ASP A 124 11.89 5.85 14.31
C ASP A 124 13.04 5.10 13.63
N VAL A 125 14.01 4.65 14.43
CA VAL A 125 15.14 3.82 13.97
C VAL A 125 14.66 2.52 13.31
N ASP A 126 13.54 1.98 13.75
CA ASP A 126 12.99 0.71 13.28
C ASP A 126 12.32 0.87 11.90
N ILE A 127 11.79 2.05 11.55
CA ILE A 127 11.29 2.31 10.18
C ILE A 127 12.45 2.49 9.20
N ALA A 128 13.51 3.20 9.59
CA ALA A 128 14.68 3.34 8.74
C ALA A 128 15.33 1.97 8.45
N ARG A 129 15.46 1.13 9.48
CA ARG A 129 15.89 -0.27 9.33
C ARG A 129 14.95 -1.04 8.42
N LEU A 130 13.64 -0.93 8.62
CA LEU A 130 12.65 -1.60 7.78
C LEU A 130 12.77 -1.19 6.30
N ILE A 131 13.04 0.09 6.00
CA ILE A 131 13.31 0.56 4.63
C ILE A 131 14.53 -0.16 4.06
N ILE A 132 15.63 -0.20 4.81
CA ILE A 132 16.87 -0.87 4.39
C ILE A 132 16.61 -2.37 4.19
N ASP A 133 15.94 -3.03 5.13
CA ASP A 133 15.62 -4.45 5.05
C ASP A 133 14.75 -4.77 3.83
N VAL A 134 13.77 -3.91 3.51
CA VAL A 134 12.94 -4.05 2.30
C VAL A 134 13.80 -3.90 1.05
N LEU A 135 14.72 -2.93 0.99
CA LEU A 135 15.62 -2.77 -0.16
C LEU A 135 16.57 -3.97 -0.31
N ASP A 136 17.19 -4.40 0.79
CA ASP A 136 18.14 -5.52 0.82
C ASP A 136 17.46 -6.86 0.46
N GLN A 137 16.23 -7.10 0.92
CA GLN A 137 15.43 -8.29 0.54
C GLN A 137 15.19 -8.39 -0.97
N ASN A 138 15.29 -7.27 -1.69
CA ASN A 138 15.06 -7.19 -3.14
C ASN A 138 16.33 -6.95 -3.94
N ASP A 139 17.50 -6.97 -3.28
CA ASP A 139 18.80 -6.66 -3.89
C ASP A 139 18.79 -5.29 -4.58
N ILE A 140 18.13 -4.30 -3.97
CA ILE A 140 18.10 -2.91 -4.46
C ILE A 140 19.09 -2.09 -3.63
N ASP A 141 20.20 -1.68 -4.24
CA ASP A 141 21.24 -0.94 -3.52
C ASP A 141 20.79 0.47 -3.13
N LEU A 142 20.81 0.74 -1.82
CA LEU A 142 20.53 2.06 -1.24
C LEU A 142 21.39 3.17 -1.85
N LYS A 143 22.61 2.89 -2.32
CA LYS A 143 23.49 3.87 -2.97
C LYS A 143 22.91 4.44 -4.27
N ASN A 144 22.03 3.69 -4.92
CA ASN A 144 21.36 4.15 -6.14
C ASN A 144 20.09 4.96 -5.85
N CYS A 145 19.69 5.09 -4.58
CA CYS A 145 18.59 5.94 -4.18
C CYS A 145 18.93 7.43 -4.44
N GLN A 146 18.12 8.10 -5.23
CA GLN A 146 18.26 9.54 -5.54
C GLN A 146 17.22 10.39 -4.81
N GLY A 147 16.23 9.76 -4.17
CA GLY A 147 15.18 10.49 -3.47
C GLY A 147 14.48 9.67 -2.43
N GLN A 148 14.05 10.32 -1.36
CA GLN A 148 13.29 9.72 -0.28
C GLN A 148 12.15 10.64 0.11
N ARG A 149 10.95 10.07 0.27
CA ARG A 149 9.74 10.82 0.60
C ARG A 149 8.95 10.13 1.69
N TYR A 150 8.65 10.89 2.74
CA TYR A 150 7.89 10.45 3.91
C TYR A 150 6.84 11.49 4.32
N ASP A 151 5.95 11.14 5.24
CA ASP A 151 5.12 12.12 5.94
C ASP A 151 5.96 13.06 6.83
N ASN A 152 5.36 14.14 7.34
CA ASN A 152 6.04 15.10 8.20
C ASN A 152 5.90 14.77 9.69
N GLY A 153 5.60 13.52 10.04
CA GLY A 153 5.65 13.08 11.43
C GLY A 153 7.03 13.38 11.98
N ALA A 154 7.12 13.85 13.24
CA ALA A 154 8.40 14.18 13.89
C ALA A 154 9.43 13.04 13.79
N ASN A 155 8.93 11.81 13.74
CA ASN A 155 9.66 10.55 13.59
C ASN A 155 10.28 10.37 12.19
N MET A 156 9.61 10.88 11.15
CA MET A 156 10.00 10.72 9.75
C MET A 156 10.88 11.89 9.25
N SER A 157 10.57 13.12 9.69
CA SER A 157 11.23 14.36 9.25
C SER A 157 12.30 14.88 10.22
N GLY A 158 12.61 14.17 11.31
CA GLY A 158 13.62 14.61 12.28
C GLY A 158 15.01 14.78 11.65
N VAL A 159 15.58 15.98 11.76
CA VAL A 159 16.88 16.36 11.14
C VAL A 159 18.08 15.59 11.72
N TYR A 160 18.00 15.15 12.98
CA TYR A 160 19.12 14.52 13.69
C TYR A 160 18.95 13.02 13.95
N LYS A 161 17.70 12.53 14.03
CA LYS A 161 17.37 11.14 14.39
C LYS A 161 16.21 10.56 13.58
N GLY A 162 15.58 11.37 12.72
CA GLY A 162 14.51 10.90 11.86
C GLY A 162 15.07 10.06 10.70
N ILE A 163 14.18 9.34 10.05
CA ILE A 163 14.51 8.43 8.95
C ILE A 163 15.32 9.13 7.85
N GLN A 164 14.95 10.37 7.52
CA GLN A 164 15.67 11.14 6.50
C GLN A 164 17.17 11.25 6.79
N ALA A 165 17.55 11.47 8.04
CA ALA A 165 18.93 11.68 8.45
C ALA A 165 19.73 10.37 8.39
N ILE A 166 19.10 9.26 8.80
CA ILE A 166 19.70 7.92 8.74
C ILE A 166 19.99 7.52 7.29
N ILE A 167 19.04 7.76 6.38
CA ILE A 167 19.21 7.44 4.96
C ILE A 167 20.24 8.38 4.31
N LEU A 168 20.20 9.68 4.60
CA LEU A 168 21.20 10.64 4.09
C LEU A 168 22.62 10.31 4.56
N GLN A 169 22.79 9.82 5.80
CA GLN A 169 24.09 9.40 6.31
C GLN A 169 24.67 8.22 5.51
N ARG A 170 23.82 7.30 5.04
CA ARG A 170 24.23 6.15 4.24
C ARG A 170 24.37 6.47 2.76
N ASN A 171 23.53 7.38 2.26
CA ASN A 171 23.58 7.86 0.89
C ASN A 171 23.23 9.36 0.83
N PRO A 172 24.25 10.24 0.73
CA PRO A 172 24.06 11.68 0.63
C PRO A 172 23.31 12.15 -0.63
N GLN A 173 23.18 11.30 -1.66
CA GLN A 173 22.45 11.63 -2.89
C GLN A 173 20.93 11.45 -2.76
N ALA A 174 20.46 10.76 -1.71
CA ALA A 174 19.05 10.49 -1.49
C ALA A 174 18.32 11.75 -0.98
N SER A 175 17.97 12.65 -1.90
CA SER A 175 17.34 13.92 -1.58
C SER A 175 16.00 13.72 -0.88
N TYR A 176 15.83 14.34 0.29
CA TYR A 176 14.59 14.26 1.05
C TYR A 176 13.54 15.24 0.53
N MET A 177 12.32 14.75 0.34
CA MET A 177 11.15 15.54 -0.02
C MET A 177 10.01 15.27 0.96
N LEU A 178 9.39 16.35 1.45
CA LEU A 178 8.22 16.30 2.31
C LEU A 178 6.97 15.88 1.52
N CYS A 179 5.99 15.28 2.21
CA CYS A 179 4.71 14.99 1.58
C CYS A 179 3.93 16.28 1.29
N SER A 180 3.73 16.60 0.01
CA SER A 180 2.98 17.79 -0.43
C SER A 180 1.56 17.83 0.11
N THR A 181 0.87 16.69 0.17
CA THR A 181 -0.49 16.59 0.72
C THR A 181 -0.52 16.94 2.20
N HIS A 182 0.47 16.46 2.96
CA HIS A 182 0.58 16.77 4.38
C HIS A 182 0.92 18.24 4.60
N ASN A 183 1.85 18.81 3.81
CA ASN A 183 2.17 20.24 3.83
C ASN A 183 0.93 21.10 3.54
N LEU A 184 0.13 20.72 2.54
CA LEU A 184 -1.10 21.44 2.19
C LEU A 184 -2.12 21.37 3.33
N ASN A 185 -2.28 20.20 3.94
CA ASN A 185 -3.15 20.03 5.11
C ASN A 185 -2.70 20.91 6.28
N LEU A 186 -1.40 20.91 6.61
CA LEU A 186 -0.84 21.78 7.65
C LEU A 186 -1.03 23.26 7.34
N ALA A 187 -0.85 23.68 6.09
CA ALA A 187 -1.11 25.05 5.69
C ALA A 187 -2.57 25.46 5.93
N GLY A 188 -3.52 24.57 5.63
CA GLY A 188 -4.94 24.77 5.92
C GLY A 188 -5.22 24.87 7.43
N VAL A 189 -4.70 23.93 8.22
CA VAL A 189 -4.84 23.92 9.68
C VAL A 189 -4.27 25.20 10.29
N HIS A 190 -3.03 25.59 9.97
CA HIS A 190 -2.40 26.79 10.51
C HIS A 190 -3.13 28.07 10.06
N SER A 191 -3.66 28.10 8.84
CA SER A 191 -4.46 29.23 8.37
C SER A 191 -5.73 29.39 9.19
N LEU A 192 -6.45 28.30 9.47
CA LEU A 192 -7.65 28.32 10.31
C LEU A 192 -7.32 28.67 11.76
N GLU A 193 -6.19 28.16 12.27
CA GLU A 193 -5.73 28.47 13.62
C GLU A 193 -5.29 29.93 13.80
N SER A 194 -4.99 30.65 12.71
CA SER A 194 -4.67 32.07 12.81
C SER A 194 -5.89 32.95 13.15
N SER A 195 -7.12 32.47 12.94
CA SER A 195 -8.36 33.18 13.29
C SER A 195 -8.99 32.63 14.57
N VAL A 196 -9.31 33.54 15.50
CA VAL A 196 -9.97 33.20 16.77
C VAL A 196 -11.39 32.68 16.51
N GLU A 197 -12.10 33.26 15.54
CA GLU A 197 -13.44 32.87 15.11
C GLU A 197 -13.45 31.44 14.59
N MET A 198 -12.51 31.11 13.69
CA MET A 198 -12.41 29.76 13.11
C MET A 198 -11.99 28.73 14.15
N LYS A 199 -11.05 29.06 15.05
CA LYS A 199 -10.71 28.21 16.21
C LYS A 199 -11.93 27.91 17.07
N ASN A 200 -12.71 28.94 17.42
CA ASN A 200 -13.92 28.78 18.23
C ASN A 200 -14.98 27.95 17.51
N TYR A 201 -15.18 28.17 16.21
CA TYR A 201 -16.13 27.42 15.41
C TYR A 201 -15.81 25.92 15.38
N PHE A 202 -14.59 25.55 14.98
CA PHE A 202 -14.18 24.14 14.94
C PHE A 202 -14.08 23.52 16.33
N GLY A 203 -13.69 24.29 17.36
CA GLY A 203 -13.71 23.84 18.75
C GLY A 203 -15.12 23.46 19.23
N ARG A 204 -16.15 24.22 18.84
CA ARG A 204 -17.55 23.88 19.16
C ARG A 204 -18.02 22.62 18.44
N ILE A 205 -17.64 22.44 17.17
CA ILE A 205 -17.94 21.21 16.43
C ILE A 205 -17.28 20.00 17.10
N GLN A 206 -16.01 20.12 17.50
CA GLN A 206 -15.30 19.04 18.19
C GLN A 206 -15.96 18.69 19.52
N LEU A 207 -16.43 19.67 20.29
CA LEU A 207 -17.20 19.45 21.52
C LEU A 207 -18.49 18.67 21.25
N LEU A 208 -19.22 19.05 20.19
CA LEU A 208 -20.44 18.36 19.79
C LEU A 208 -20.16 16.92 19.37
N TYR A 209 -19.12 16.70 18.56
CA TYR A 209 -18.66 15.36 18.19
C TYR A 209 -18.34 14.51 19.43
N ASN A 210 -17.53 15.06 20.36
CA ASN A 210 -17.14 14.35 21.58
C ASN A 210 -18.35 13.96 22.45
N LEU A 211 -19.36 14.83 22.53
CA LEU A 211 -20.61 14.56 23.23
C LEU A 211 -21.35 13.35 22.62
N PHE A 212 -21.49 13.32 21.29
CA PHE A 212 -22.15 12.21 20.60
C PHE A 212 -21.33 10.93 20.59
N SER A 213 -19.99 11.01 20.43
CA SER A 213 -19.12 9.84 20.42
C SER A 213 -18.99 9.17 21.79
N GLY A 214 -19.13 9.94 22.87
CA GLY A 214 -19.10 9.45 24.25
C GLY A 214 -20.45 8.96 24.78
N SER A 215 -21.55 9.21 24.06
CA SER A 215 -22.88 8.72 24.43
C SER A 215 -22.97 7.21 24.20
N THR A 216 -23.38 6.47 25.23
CA THR A 216 -23.63 5.02 25.14
C THR A 216 -24.99 4.70 24.50
N ILE A 217 -25.82 5.71 24.26
CA ILE A 217 -27.09 5.57 23.53
C ILE A 217 -26.76 5.75 22.04
N ARG A 218 -26.78 4.63 21.30
CA ARG A 218 -26.78 4.58 19.83
C ARG A 218 -28.19 4.39 19.32
#